data_AF-A0A852K6V3-F1
#
_entry.id   AF-A0A852K6V3-F1
#
_cell.length_a   1.000
_cell.length_b   1.000
_cell.length_c   1.000
_cell.angle_alpha   90.00
_cell.angle_beta   90.00
_cell.angle_gamma   90.00
#
_symmetry.space_group_name_H-M   'P 1'
#
loop_
_entity.id
_entity.type
_entity.pdbx_description
1 polymer ?
#
loop_
_entity_poly.entity_id
_entity_poly.type
_entity_poly.pdbx_seq_one_letter_code
_entity_poly.pdbx_strand_id
1 'polypeptide(L)' 'CRLIQALNGGTDVFKSIAAEWKMIDPEAVGDGTRQQAKQICYGIIYGIGAKSLGEQMEIDENEAANYIESFKSRYTGLD' A
#
# COMPACT_ATOMS: atom_id res chain seq x y z
N CYS A 1 8.50 -4.98 -16.85
CA CYS A 1 8.17 -4.77 -15.41
C CYS A 1 7.13 -3.67 -15.24
N ARG A 2 5.83 -4.01 -15.32
CA ARG A 2 4.73 -3.04 -15.18
C ARG A 2 4.64 -2.39 -13.80
N LEU A 3 5.12 -3.04 -12.74
CA LEU A 3 5.22 -2.44 -11.41
C LEU A 3 6.15 -1.21 -11.41
N ILE A 4 7.31 -1.32 -12.06
CA ILE A 4 8.27 -0.22 -12.20
C ILE A 4 7.71 0.88 -13.10
N GLN A 5 6.93 0.55 -14.13
CA GLN A 5 6.24 1.55 -14.96
C GLN A 5 5.05 2.21 -14.26
N ALA A 6 4.30 1.50 -13.42
CA ALA A 6 3.25 2.08 -12.59
C ALA A 6 3.83 2.99 -11.49
N LEU A 7 4.98 2.58 -10.92
CA LEU A 7 5.78 3.41 -10.00
C LEU A 7 6.42 4.62 -10.71
N ASN A 8 6.90 4.48 -11.95
CA ASN A 8 7.52 5.57 -12.73
C ASN A 8 6.51 6.48 -13.43
N GLY A 9 5.29 5.99 -13.70
CA GLY A 9 4.23 6.74 -14.36
C GLY A 9 3.58 7.80 -13.48
N GLY A 10 3.95 7.88 -12.19
CA GLY A 10 3.46 8.89 -11.26
C GLY A 10 1.96 8.80 -10.98
N THR A 11 1.28 7.75 -11.46
CA THR A 11 -0.09 7.45 -11.02
C THR A 11 0.03 7.13 -9.55
N ASP A 12 -0.40 8.04 -8.69
CA ASP A 12 -0.22 8.00 -7.23
C ASP A 12 -0.98 6.81 -6.62
N VAL A 13 -0.55 5.58 -6.89
CA VAL A 13 -1.07 4.35 -6.27
C VAL A 13 -0.99 4.46 -4.75
N PHE A 14 0.05 5.11 -4.23
CA PHE A 14 0.16 5.44 -2.80
C PHE A 14 -0.96 6.37 -2.32
N LYS A 15 -1.34 7.38 -3.11
CA LYS A 15 -2.49 8.22 -2.74
C LYS A 15 -3.79 7.47 -2.91
N SER A 16 -3.97 6.65 -3.95
CA SER A 16 -5.18 5.84 -4.10
C SER A 16 -5.37 4.84 -2.94
N ILE A 17 -4.29 4.21 -2.48
CA ILE A 17 -4.26 3.33 -1.32
C ILE A 17 -4.59 4.09 -0.03
N ALA A 18 -3.94 5.23 0.17
CA ALA A 18 -4.19 6.10 1.31
C ALA A 18 -5.62 6.67 1.32
N ALA A 19 -6.15 7.00 0.14
CA ALA A 19 -7.50 7.49 -0.10
C ALA A 19 -8.54 6.44 0.24
N GLU A 20 -8.42 5.21 -0.29
CA GLU A 20 -9.30 4.11 0.07
C GLU A 20 -9.23 3.80 1.57
N TRP A 21 -8.01 3.75 2.13
CA TRP A 21 -7.83 3.43 3.53
C TRP A 21 -8.43 4.47 4.48
N LYS A 22 -8.24 5.76 4.19
CA LYS A 22 -8.80 6.86 4.99
C LYS A 22 -10.22 7.23 4.59
N MET A 23 -10.79 6.60 3.55
CA MET A 23 -12.04 6.99 2.90
C MET A 23 -12.09 8.50 2.58
N ILE A 24 -11.00 9.02 2.02
CA ILE A 24 -10.87 10.41 1.58
C ILE A 24 -10.50 10.46 0.10
N ASP A 25 -10.68 11.61 -0.54
CA ASP A 25 -10.22 11.79 -1.91
C ASP A 25 -8.69 11.65 -2.02
N PRO A 26 -8.17 11.06 -3.12
CA PRO A 26 -6.73 10.98 -3.38
C PRO A 26 -6.07 12.36 -3.46
N GLU A 27 -6.83 13.42 -3.77
CA GLU A 27 -6.37 14.80 -3.73
C GLU A 27 -6.29 15.37 -2.30
N ALA A 28 -7.11 14.85 -1.38
CA ALA A 28 -7.10 15.17 0.04
C ALA A 28 -6.05 14.37 0.84
N VAL A 29 -5.39 13.39 0.20
CA VAL A 29 -4.29 12.63 0.79
C VAL A 29 -3.08 13.54 0.94
N GLY A 30 -2.78 13.91 2.19
CA GLY A 30 -1.56 14.64 2.54
C GLY A 30 -0.30 13.76 2.46
N ASP A 31 0.87 14.41 2.45
CA ASP A 31 2.17 13.75 2.35
C ASP A 31 2.41 12.71 3.46
N GLY A 32 1.90 12.92 4.67
CA GLY A 32 2.04 11.96 5.78
C GLY A 32 1.37 10.61 5.47
N THR A 33 0.11 10.65 5.02
CA THR A 33 -0.65 9.43 4.68
C THR A 33 -0.10 8.78 3.41
N ARG A 34 0.33 9.58 2.43
CA ARG A 34 1.06 9.09 1.25
C ARG A 34 2.34 8.36 1.66
N GLN A 35 3.09 8.88 2.63
CA GLN A 35 4.33 8.28 3.11
C GLN A 35 4.08 6.98 3.87
N GLN A 36 3.02 6.89 4.66
CA GLN A 36 2.54 5.62 5.25
C GLN A 36 2.24 4.60 4.14
N ALA A 37 1.39 4.94 3.17
CA ALA A 37 1.06 4.05 2.05
C ALA A 37 2.30 3.60 1.27
N LYS A 38 3.30 4.47 1.12
CA LYS A 38 4.59 4.13 0.54
C LYS A 38 5.35 3.11 1.38
N GLN A 39 5.48 3.32 2.69
CA GLN A 39 6.14 2.36 3.59
C GLN A 39 5.47 0.99 3.56
N ILE A 40 4.14 0.97 3.52
CA ILE A 40 3.31 -0.22 3.36
C ILE A 40 3.67 -0.97 2.08
N CYS A 41 3.63 -0.29 0.92
CA CYS A 41 3.94 -0.91 -0.37
C CYS A 41 5.37 -1.45 -0.43
N TYR A 42 6.35 -0.66 0.01
CA TYR A 42 7.74 -1.10 0.05
C TYR A 42 7.93 -2.26 1.03
N GLY A 43 7.26 -2.20 2.17
CA GLY A 43 7.21 -3.30 3.13
C GLY A 43 6.69 -4.56 2.46
N ILE A 44 5.55 -4.52 1.78
CA ILE A 44 4.97 -5.69 1.10
C ILE A 44 5.92 -6.26 0.03
N ILE A 45 6.57 -5.40 -0.75
CA ILE A 45 7.54 -5.79 -1.79
C ILE A 45 8.77 -6.46 -1.19
N TYR A 46 9.28 -5.92 -0.08
CA TYR A 46 10.48 -6.43 0.60
C TYR A 46 10.19 -7.52 1.64
N GLY A 47 8.92 -7.86 1.89
CA GLY A 47 8.52 -8.92 2.81
C GLY A 47 8.40 -8.47 4.28
N ILE A 48 7.82 -7.29 4.53
CA ILE A 48 7.42 -6.85 5.87
C ILE A 48 6.42 -7.84 6.47
N GLY A 49 6.59 -8.17 7.75
CA GLY A 49 5.65 -9.01 8.46
C GLY A 49 4.31 -8.30 8.66
N ALA A 50 3.21 -9.06 8.60
CA ALA A 50 1.85 -8.56 8.85
C ALA A 50 1.74 -7.82 10.18
N LYS A 51 2.47 -8.27 11.21
CA LYS A 51 2.56 -7.62 12.51
C LYS A 51 3.06 -6.18 12.43
N SER A 52 4.25 -5.97 11.84
CA SER A 52 4.83 -4.64 11.69
C SER A 52 3.98 -3.75 10.80
N LEU A 53 3.33 -4.31 9.78
CA LEU A 53 2.40 -3.57 8.94
C LEU A 53 1.16 -3.13 9.73
N GLY A 54 0.57 -4.02 10.52
CA GLY A 54 -0.56 -3.74 11.40
C GLY A 54 -0.25 -2.62 12.40
N GLU A 55 0.95 -2.64 12.98
CA GLU A 55 1.43 -1.56 13.86
C GLU A 55 1.55 -0.21 13.14
N GLN A 56 2.00 -0.19 11.88
CA GLN A 56 2.12 1.05 11.09
C GLN A 56 0.79 1.60 10.59
N MET A 57 -0.16 0.70 10.32
CA MET A 57 -1.51 1.01 9.84
C MET A 57 -2.52 1.16 10.98
N GLU A 58 -2.15 0.90 12.22
CA GLU A 58 -3.08 0.82 13.35
C GLU A 58 -4.26 -0.13 13.08
N ILE A 59 -3.98 -1.27 12.42
CA ILE A 59 -4.95 -2.34 12.15
C ILE A 59 -4.49 -3.65 12.78
N ASP A 60 -5.40 -4.61 12.87
CA ASP A 60 -5.10 -5.93 13.37
C ASP A 60 -4.11 -6.68 12.45
N GLU A 61 -3.29 -7.58 13.02
CA GLU A 61 -2.36 -8.40 12.25
C GLU A 61 -3.08 -9.19 11.15
N ASN A 62 -4.30 -9.67 11.42
CA ASN A 62 -5.10 -10.40 10.44
C ASN A 62 -5.54 -9.51 9.27
N GLU A 63 -5.97 -8.28 9.57
CA GLU A 63 -6.35 -7.30 8.54
C GLU A 63 -5.12 -6.92 7.71
N ALA A 64 -3.98 -6.71 8.35
CA ALA A 64 -2.72 -6.44 7.68
C ALA A 64 -2.29 -7.61 6.78
N ALA A 65 -2.41 -8.86 7.25
CA ALA A 65 -2.11 -10.04 6.45
C ALA A 65 -3.01 -10.15 5.21
N ASN A 66 -4.32 -9.97 5.39
CA ASN A 66 -5.29 -9.92 4.28
C ASN A 66 -4.98 -8.79 3.30
N TYR A 67 -4.54 -7.63 3.80
CA TYR A 67 -4.15 -6.50 2.97
C TYR A 67 -2.91 -6.82 2.15
N ILE A 68 -1.87 -7.41 2.76
CA ILE A 68 -0.65 -7.87 2.09
C ILE A 68 -1.01 -8.87 1.00
N GLU A 69 -1.87 -9.84 1.30
CA GLU A 69 -2.25 -10.90 0.38
C GLU A 69 -3.08 -10.37 -0.78
N SER A 70 -4.05 -9.48 -0.51
CA SER A 70 -4.84 -8.79 -1.53
C SER A 70 -3.98 -7.89 -2.41
N PHE A 71 -3.03 -7.16 -1.81
CA PHE A 71 -2.09 -6.32 -2.52
C PHE A 71 -1.17 -7.16 -3.41
N LYS A 72 -0.60 -8.23 -2.86
CA LYS A 72 0.17 -9.21 -3.65
C LYS A 72 -0.70 -9.76 -4.77
N SER A 73 -1.91 -10.23 -4.53
CA SER A 73 -2.80 -10.74 -5.59
C SER A 73 -3.04 -9.70 -6.70
N ARG A 74 -3.28 -8.44 -6.32
CA ARG A 74 -3.56 -7.34 -7.26
C ARG A 74 -2.35 -6.87 -8.06
N TYR A 75 -1.13 -7.02 -7.54
CA TYR A 75 0.11 -6.55 -8.18
C TYR A 75 1.07 -7.67 -8.63
N THR A 76 0.93 -8.88 -8.13
CA THR A 76 1.64 -10.14 -8.49
C THR A 76 0.95 -10.87 -9.64
N GLY A 77 -0.20 -10.40 -10.14
CA GLY A 77 -0.78 -10.86 -11.42
C GLY A 77 0.05 -10.51 -12.67
N LEU A 78 1.38 -10.43 -12.54
CA LEU A 78 2.35 -10.13 -13.57
C LEU A 78 3.36 -11.27 -13.62
N ASP A 79 2.91 -12.43 -14.10
CA ASP A 79 3.80 -13.36 -14.80
C ASP A 79 4.29 -12.70 -16.11
#